data_AF-A0A8H4UKY5-F1
#
_entry.id   AF-A0A8H4UKY5-F1
#
_cell.length_a   1.000
_cell.length_b   1.000
_cell.length_c   1.000
_cell.angle_alpha   90.00
_cell.angle_beta   90.00
_cell.angle_gamma   90.00
#
_symmetry.space_group_name_H-M   'P 1'
#
loop_
_entity.id
_entity.type
_entity.pdbx_description
1 polymer ?
#
loop_
_entity_poly.entity_id
_entity_poly.type
_entity_poly.pdbx_seq_one_letter_code
_entity_poly.pdbx_strand_id
1 'polypeptide(L)'
;MAQVYNQQSRLVTTDARKDSATHALRSKRPHDAEVPCLLSLMHRHDLAATMAIPAVNATEAFRKDFGFLRYRQDQASVDPETVSVKRNAYWCYCGPLLDPTSSSEPESSLPANFYEFAAASFTGPVDSRFAPFLSFINAVLLSKGLGHYMLTVRATTPTHEFDRPRWHTDELFFSDLTKGNLPGTGLGLKSRVDSSGRKNGTNWKICTTLLGPSTLFVPLEYQGSARKKQEKARKDASTDHDCLSIRCVGCASAADSVREELASTLEPFGFEAAMPGECCVFKVGKQAGAIHSEPCMSDSQHGRIFINVVPGTEEELRSLTQKWGMEFPRQWWVGSSSSR
;
A
#
# COMPACT_ATOMS: atom_id res chain seq x y z
N MET A 1 -3.94 -7.09 -3.36
CA MET A 1 -4.86 -6.56 -4.42
C MET A 1 -6.05 -7.48 -4.67
N ALA A 2 -5.90 -8.81 -4.75
CA ALA A 2 -7.04 -9.75 -4.85
C ALA A 2 -8.10 -9.59 -3.73
N GLN A 3 -7.69 -9.29 -2.48
CA GLN A 3 -8.62 -8.96 -1.39
C GLN A 3 -9.30 -7.58 -1.54
N VAL A 4 -8.66 -6.60 -2.19
CA VAL A 4 -9.24 -5.26 -2.47
C VAL A 4 -10.33 -5.38 -3.55
N TYR A 5 -10.13 -6.25 -4.54
CA TYR A 5 -11.13 -6.56 -5.57
C TYR A 5 -12.38 -7.24 -4.99
N ASN A 6 -12.24 -8.03 -3.91
CA ASN A 6 -13.32 -8.83 -3.33
C ASN A 6 -14.35 -7.99 -2.53
N GLN A 7 -14.01 -6.76 -2.13
CA GLN A 7 -14.97 -5.83 -1.52
C GLN A 7 -15.70 -4.98 -2.57
N GLN A 8 -15.08 -4.67 -3.71
CA GLN A 8 -15.66 -3.80 -4.75
C GLN A 8 -16.67 -4.50 -5.67
N SER A 9 -16.54 -5.81 -5.92
CA SER A 9 -17.50 -6.56 -6.76
C SER A 9 -18.91 -6.68 -6.16
N ARG A 10 -19.10 -6.32 -4.88
CA ARG A 10 -20.41 -6.33 -4.22
C ARG A 10 -21.25 -5.07 -4.42
N LEU A 11 -20.67 -3.95 -4.85
CA LEU A 11 -21.36 -2.65 -4.87
C LEU A 11 -21.83 -2.21 -6.27
N VAL A 12 -21.36 -2.86 -7.34
CA VAL A 12 -21.70 -2.45 -8.73
C VAL A 12 -23.07 -2.98 -9.19
N THR A 13 -23.70 -3.92 -8.45
CA THR A 13 -24.96 -4.56 -8.86
C THR A 13 -26.23 -3.95 -8.27
N THR A 14 -26.15 -2.90 -7.45
CA THR A 14 -27.32 -2.29 -6.81
C THR A 14 -27.24 -0.76 -6.84
N ASP A 15 -27.46 -0.16 -8.02
CA ASP A 15 -28.21 1.08 -8.18
C ASP A 15 -28.13 1.57 -9.63
N ALA A 16 -29.05 1.07 -10.44
CA ALA A 16 -29.37 1.67 -11.72
C ALA A 16 -30.86 1.53 -11.95
N ARG A 17 -31.65 2.46 -11.38
CA ARG A 17 -32.98 2.83 -11.89
C ARG A 17 -33.54 4.05 -11.17
N LYS A 18 -33.95 5.04 -11.99
CA LYS A 18 -34.90 6.15 -11.74
C LYS A 18 -34.36 7.34 -10.93
N ASP A 19 -34.57 8.61 -11.27
CA ASP A 19 -35.55 9.27 -12.14
C ASP A 19 -35.01 10.55 -12.81
N SER A 20 -35.77 11.01 -13.80
CA SER A 20 -35.55 12.14 -14.69
C SER A 20 -36.16 13.46 -14.17
N ALA A 21 -35.64 14.57 -14.71
CA ALA A 21 -36.32 15.82 -15.09
C ALA A 21 -36.03 17.15 -14.31
N THR A 22 -35.55 18.10 -15.12
CA THR A 22 -35.83 19.56 -15.16
C THR A 22 -35.37 20.48 -14.02
N HIS A 23 -34.48 21.45 -14.31
CA HIS A 23 -34.88 22.80 -14.78
C HIS A 23 -33.67 23.65 -15.19
N ALA A 24 -33.78 24.35 -16.31
CA ALA A 24 -32.83 25.36 -16.79
C ALA A 24 -33.11 26.72 -16.13
N LEU A 25 -32.06 27.49 -15.85
CA LEU A 25 -32.11 28.96 -15.79
C LEU A 25 -30.72 29.57 -16.01
N ARG A 26 -30.74 30.73 -16.66
CA ARG A 26 -29.69 31.37 -17.46
C ARG A 26 -29.39 32.74 -16.84
N SER A 27 -28.13 33.09 -16.60
CA SER A 27 -27.67 34.47 -16.31
C SER A 27 -26.14 34.53 -16.44
N LYS A 28 -25.60 34.98 -17.58
CA LYS A 28 -25.06 36.33 -17.91
C LYS A 28 -23.93 36.86 -16.98
N ARG A 29 -22.73 37.00 -17.58
CA ARG A 29 -21.53 37.72 -17.09
C ARG A 29 -21.74 39.25 -17.11
N PRO A 30 -20.88 40.04 -16.45
CA PRO A 30 -19.69 40.66 -17.10
C PRO A 30 -18.43 40.58 -16.21
N HIS A 31 -17.22 40.34 -16.74
CA HIS A 31 -16.21 41.28 -17.29
C HIS A 31 -15.44 42.14 -16.25
N ASP A 32 -14.11 42.02 -16.38
CA ASP A 32 -13.03 42.98 -16.10
C ASP A 32 -12.15 42.86 -14.84
N ALA A 33 -10.86 42.66 -15.12
CA ALA A 33 -9.72 43.51 -14.75
C ALA A 33 -8.54 42.74 -14.10
N GLU A 34 -7.50 42.54 -14.91
CA GLU A 34 -6.13 42.22 -14.47
C GLU A 34 -5.48 43.46 -13.84
N VAL A 35 -4.79 43.28 -12.70
CA VAL A 35 -3.62 44.08 -12.29
C VAL A 35 -2.64 43.17 -11.54
N PRO A 36 -1.35 43.14 -11.90
CA PRO A 36 -0.35 42.29 -11.24
C PRO A 36 0.29 43.00 -10.05
N CYS A 37 0.17 42.42 -8.85
CA CYS A 37 0.88 42.91 -7.67
C CYS A 37 2.20 42.15 -7.48
N LEU A 38 3.28 42.79 -7.92
CA LEU A 38 4.65 42.55 -7.50
C LEU A 38 4.80 42.99 -6.04
N LEU A 39 4.92 42.06 -5.09
CA LEU A 39 5.77 42.14 -3.88
C LEU A 39 5.46 40.95 -2.95
N SER A 40 6.26 39.89 -3.02
CA SER A 40 6.72 39.12 -1.85
C SER A 40 7.83 38.17 -2.30
N LEU A 41 8.90 38.75 -2.83
CA LEU A 41 10.19 38.09 -2.91
C LEU A 41 10.93 38.51 -1.65
N MET A 42 10.90 37.67 -0.62
CA MET A 42 11.85 37.60 0.51
C MET A 42 11.16 36.84 1.65
N HIS A 43 11.29 35.52 1.66
CA HIS A 43 11.38 34.62 2.83
C HIS A 43 11.60 33.17 2.32
N ARG A 44 12.52 33.01 1.35
CA ARG A 44 12.99 31.68 0.87
C ARG A 44 14.37 31.37 1.44
N HIS A 45 14.51 31.41 2.76
CA HIS A 45 15.69 30.87 3.46
C HIS A 45 15.27 30.57 4.89
N ASP A 46 14.73 29.36 5.13
CA ASP A 46 14.81 28.60 6.40
C ASP A 46 13.73 27.50 6.53
N LEU A 47 13.67 26.60 5.54
CA LEU A 47 12.92 25.33 5.64
C LEU A 47 13.78 24.11 5.27
N ALA A 48 15.10 24.28 5.22
CA ALA A 48 16.07 23.24 4.90
C ALA A 48 16.72 22.61 6.15
N ALA A 49 16.08 22.70 7.32
CA ALA A 49 16.29 21.71 8.40
C ALA A 49 15.42 20.47 8.12
N THR A 50 15.40 20.03 6.86
CA THR A 50 14.76 18.80 6.42
C THR A 50 15.52 17.65 7.09
N MET A 51 14.80 16.74 7.75
CA MET A 51 15.36 15.49 8.27
C MET A 51 16.21 14.83 7.18
N ALA A 52 17.52 15.03 7.25
CA ALA A 52 18.45 14.43 6.32
C ALA A 52 18.39 12.94 6.59
N ILE A 53 17.60 12.23 5.79
CA ILE A 53 17.71 10.78 5.66
C ILE A 53 19.20 10.54 5.41
N PRO A 54 19.92 9.74 6.22
CA PRO A 54 21.31 9.47 5.94
C PRO A 54 21.37 8.84 4.55
N ALA A 55 21.75 9.62 3.54
CA ALA A 55 21.60 9.29 2.12
C ALA A 55 22.32 7.97 1.75
N VAL A 56 23.31 7.62 2.58
CA VAL A 56 24.07 6.37 2.54
C VAL A 56 23.17 5.14 2.82
N ASN A 57 22.35 5.17 3.88
CA ASN A 57 21.51 4.03 4.28
C ASN A 57 20.37 3.79 3.27
N ALA A 58 19.79 4.87 2.73
CA ALA A 58 18.75 4.77 1.71
C ALA A 58 19.29 4.21 0.39
N THR A 59 20.53 4.53 -0.01
CA THR A 59 21.06 4.00 -1.27
C THR A 59 21.31 2.49 -1.20
N GLU A 60 21.82 2.00 -0.08
CA GLU A 60 22.10 0.57 0.11
C GLU A 60 20.81 -0.26 0.20
N ALA A 61 19.80 0.23 0.93
CA ALA A 61 18.53 -0.48 1.10
C ALA A 61 17.83 -0.76 -0.25
N PHE A 62 17.96 0.15 -1.22
CA PHE A 62 17.37 -0.01 -2.55
C PHE A 62 18.17 -0.93 -3.49
N ARG A 63 19.44 -1.23 -3.18
CA ARG A 63 20.26 -2.18 -3.96
C ARG A 63 19.90 -3.63 -3.65
N LYS A 64 19.56 -3.91 -2.40
CA LYS A 64 19.19 -5.24 -1.89
C LYS A 64 17.77 -5.62 -2.27
N ASP A 65 17.36 -6.86 -1.99
CA ASP A 65 15.98 -7.30 -2.22
C ASP A 65 15.01 -6.58 -1.27
N PHE A 66 15.46 -6.31 -0.05
CA PHE A 66 14.84 -5.39 0.89
C PHE A 66 15.86 -4.69 1.80
N GLY A 67 15.41 -3.67 2.51
CA GLY A 67 16.17 -3.02 3.58
C GLY A 67 15.28 -2.21 4.50
N PHE A 68 15.68 -2.11 5.77
CA PHE A 68 14.98 -1.32 6.78
C PHE A 68 15.54 0.11 6.83
N LEU A 69 14.62 1.07 6.90
CA LEU A 69 14.92 2.49 6.98
C LEU A 69 14.23 3.07 8.22
N ARG A 70 15.01 3.69 9.09
CA ARG A 70 14.50 4.38 10.27
C ARG A 70 13.95 5.75 9.90
N TYR A 71 12.69 6.00 10.24
CA TYR A 71 12.01 7.29 10.05
C TYR A 71 11.74 8.02 11.36
N ARG A 72 11.89 7.35 12.51
CA ARG A 72 11.74 7.95 13.85
C ARG A 72 12.95 7.60 14.72
N GLN A 73 13.60 8.62 15.30
CA GLN A 73 14.75 8.43 16.19
C GLN A 73 14.32 8.08 17.62
N ASP A 74 13.23 8.66 18.09
CA ASP A 74 12.76 8.47 19.45
C ASP A 74 11.93 7.19 19.59
N GLN A 75 12.42 6.29 20.45
CA GLN A 75 11.59 5.28 21.13
C GLN A 75 10.64 5.90 22.17
N ALA A 76 10.46 7.24 22.18
CA ALA A 76 9.51 7.91 23.05
C ALA A 76 8.21 7.12 22.99
N SER A 77 7.91 6.47 24.12
CA SER A 77 6.85 5.49 24.30
C SER A 77 5.61 6.04 23.64
N VAL A 78 5.31 5.57 22.43
CA VAL A 78 4.07 5.96 21.79
C VAL A 78 3.01 5.19 22.53
N ASP A 79 2.49 5.81 23.58
CA ASP A 79 1.70 5.18 24.63
C ASP A 79 0.74 4.17 23.98
N PRO A 80 1.03 2.85 24.08
CA PRO A 80 0.23 1.84 23.40
C PRO A 80 -1.22 1.90 23.84
N GLU A 81 -1.50 2.47 25.02
CA GLU A 81 -2.81 2.51 25.65
C GLU A 81 -3.81 3.42 24.94
N THR A 82 -3.37 4.36 24.09
CA THR A 82 -4.28 5.36 23.50
C THR A 82 -4.87 4.99 22.13
N VAL A 83 -4.27 4.06 21.39
CA VAL A 83 -4.71 3.73 20.01
C VAL A 83 -4.89 2.23 19.84
N SER A 84 -6.12 1.81 19.52
CA SER A 84 -6.46 0.45 19.12
C SER A 84 -7.36 0.43 17.88
N VAL A 85 -7.37 -0.71 17.18
CA VAL A 85 -8.22 -0.95 16.01
C VAL A 85 -9.60 -1.42 16.44
N LYS A 86 -10.64 -0.61 16.16
CA LYS A 86 -12.05 -0.90 16.43
C LYS A 86 -12.62 -1.95 15.47
N ARG A 87 -12.22 -1.90 14.21
CA ARG A 87 -12.78 -2.73 13.13
C ARG A 87 -11.79 -2.89 11.98
N ASN A 88 -11.99 -3.94 11.20
CA ASN A 88 -11.27 -4.12 9.95
C ASN A 88 -11.69 -3.03 8.96
N ALA A 89 -10.71 -2.29 8.44
CA ALA A 89 -10.94 -1.23 7.48
C ALA A 89 -9.72 -1.01 6.59
N TYR A 90 -9.96 -0.43 5.43
CA TYR A 90 -8.96 -0.13 4.44
C TYR A 90 -9.22 1.24 3.84
N TRP A 91 -8.21 2.10 3.87
CA TRP A 91 -8.19 3.37 3.18
C TRP A 91 -7.10 3.35 2.09
N CYS A 92 -7.40 3.98 0.96
CA CYS A 92 -6.48 4.10 -0.15
C CYS A 92 -6.55 5.51 -0.73
N TYR A 93 -5.37 6.02 -1.05
CA TYR A 93 -5.18 7.23 -1.84
C TYR A 93 -4.21 6.92 -2.98
N CYS A 94 -4.53 7.38 -4.18
CA CYS A 94 -3.72 7.24 -5.38
C CYS A 94 -3.65 8.61 -6.08
N GLY A 95 -2.48 9.25 -6.05
CA GLY A 95 -2.35 10.65 -6.47
C GLY A 95 -1.00 11.28 -6.14
N PRO A 96 -0.91 12.62 -6.23
CA PRO A 96 0.26 13.39 -5.80
C PRO A 96 0.63 13.15 -4.33
N LEU A 97 1.88 13.38 -3.95
CA LEU A 97 2.30 13.28 -2.54
C LEU A 97 1.43 14.18 -1.64
N LEU A 98 0.88 13.61 -0.57
CA LEU A 98 0.13 14.36 0.44
C LEU A 98 1.10 15.08 1.35
N ASP A 99 0.92 16.38 1.55
CA ASP A 99 1.78 17.18 2.43
C ASP A 99 1.12 17.35 3.82
N PRO A 100 1.62 16.64 4.85
CA PRO A 100 1.09 16.72 6.21
C PRO A 100 1.30 18.10 6.88
N THR A 101 2.03 19.02 6.23
CA THR A 101 2.35 20.37 6.75
C THR A 101 1.70 21.51 5.94
N SER A 102 0.99 21.19 4.86
CA SER A 102 0.50 22.18 3.89
C SER A 102 -0.63 23.08 4.39
N SER A 103 -1.30 22.73 5.48
CA SER A 103 -2.43 23.48 6.00
C SER A 103 -2.06 24.31 7.23
N SER A 104 -2.53 25.57 7.26
CA SER A 104 -2.48 26.44 8.44
C SER A 104 -3.32 25.90 9.60
N GLU A 105 -4.25 24.99 9.31
CA GLU A 105 -5.05 24.26 10.29
C GLU A 105 -4.51 22.82 10.44
N PRO A 106 -4.00 22.41 11.61
CA PRO A 106 -3.39 21.09 11.82
C PRO A 106 -4.34 19.90 11.56
N GLU A 107 -5.65 20.13 11.52
CA GLU A 107 -6.68 19.11 11.24
C GLU A 107 -7.04 18.95 9.74
N SER A 108 -6.33 19.64 8.82
CA SER A 108 -6.70 19.66 7.39
C SER A 108 -5.59 19.27 6.42
N SER A 109 -4.50 18.67 6.91
CA SER A 109 -3.36 18.32 6.06
C SER A 109 -3.54 17.03 5.26
N LEU A 110 -4.51 16.21 5.66
CA LEU A 110 -4.94 15.01 4.94
C LEU A 110 -6.35 15.19 4.37
N PRO A 111 -6.73 14.40 3.35
CA PRO A 111 -8.07 14.49 2.80
C PRO A 111 -9.15 14.14 3.83
N ALA A 112 -10.29 14.83 3.81
CA ALA A 112 -11.38 14.63 4.77
C ALA A 112 -11.79 13.16 4.97
N ASN A 113 -11.80 12.36 3.89
CA ASN A 113 -12.17 10.94 3.95
C ASN A 113 -11.16 10.07 4.73
N PHE A 114 -9.93 10.54 4.95
CA PHE A 114 -8.97 9.89 5.83
C PHE A 114 -9.40 10.01 7.28
N TYR A 115 -9.84 11.20 7.70
CA TYR A 115 -10.33 11.43 9.06
C TYR A 115 -11.62 10.66 9.34
N GLU A 116 -12.53 10.56 8.37
CA GLU A 116 -13.70 9.67 8.45
C GLU A 116 -13.29 8.20 8.66
N PHE A 117 -12.33 7.72 7.87
CA PHE A 117 -11.77 6.38 8.02
C PHE A 117 -11.13 6.20 9.40
N ALA A 118 -10.32 7.15 9.86
CA ALA A 118 -9.59 7.07 11.12
C ALA A 118 -10.57 7.04 12.32
N ALA A 119 -11.56 7.93 12.33
CA ALA A 119 -12.59 7.98 13.37
C ALA A 119 -13.42 6.68 13.42
N ALA A 120 -13.74 6.10 12.26
CA ALA A 120 -14.46 4.83 12.18
C ALA A 120 -13.60 3.63 12.64
N SER A 121 -12.29 3.67 12.40
CA SER A 121 -11.40 2.51 12.51
C SER A 121 -10.61 2.45 13.82
N PHE A 122 -10.37 3.59 14.50
CA PHE A 122 -9.46 3.67 15.65
C PHE A 122 -10.09 4.30 16.89
N THR A 123 -9.65 3.90 18.08
CA THR A 123 -10.08 4.45 19.39
C THR A 123 -9.37 5.74 19.81
N GLY A 124 -8.24 6.09 19.18
CA GLY A 124 -7.50 7.31 19.46
C GLY A 124 -6.81 7.90 18.23
N PRO A 125 -6.05 9.01 18.41
CA PRO A 125 -5.47 9.76 17.30
C PRO A 125 -4.34 9.00 16.62
N VAL A 126 -4.45 8.80 15.31
CA VAL A 126 -3.43 8.11 14.49
C VAL A 126 -2.44 9.09 13.85
N ASP A 127 -2.79 10.37 13.75
CA ASP A 127 -2.06 11.37 12.98
C ASP A 127 -0.63 11.58 13.49
N SER A 128 -0.43 11.58 14.82
CA SER A 128 0.90 11.70 15.44
C SER A 128 1.84 10.55 15.12
N ARG A 129 1.30 9.38 14.73
CA ARG A 129 2.06 8.22 14.26
C ARG A 129 2.26 8.26 12.74
N PHE A 130 1.27 8.76 12.01
CA PHE A 130 1.23 8.74 10.55
C PHE A 130 2.04 9.88 9.90
N ALA A 131 1.91 11.11 10.41
CA ALA A 131 2.55 12.28 9.82
C ALA A 131 4.10 12.18 9.73
N PRO A 132 4.83 11.71 10.78
CA PRO A 132 6.28 11.55 10.67
C PRO A 132 6.69 10.53 9.58
N PHE A 133 5.94 9.44 9.47
CA PHE A 133 6.15 8.45 8.40
C PHE A 133 5.88 9.06 7.03
N LEU A 134 4.78 9.80 6.88
CA LEU A 134 4.38 10.43 5.62
C LEU A 134 5.43 11.44 5.14
N SER A 135 5.88 12.34 6.02
CA SER A 135 6.95 13.29 5.70
C SER A 135 8.24 12.58 5.27
N PHE A 136 8.62 11.51 5.98
CA PHE A 136 9.79 10.72 5.65
C PHE A 136 9.68 10.07 4.28
N ILE A 137 8.57 9.38 3.98
CA ILE A 137 8.44 8.71 2.67
C ILE A 137 8.33 9.71 1.53
N ASN A 138 7.73 10.88 1.73
CA ASN A 138 7.71 11.92 0.71
C ASN A 138 9.13 12.37 0.36
N ALA A 139 9.98 12.60 1.37
CA ALA A 139 11.39 12.93 1.14
C ALA A 139 12.14 11.80 0.40
N VAL A 140 11.89 10.53 0.75
CA VAL A 140 12.45 9.37 0.02
C VAL A 140 12.02 9.40 -1.44
N LEU A 141 10.72 9.57 -1.73
CA LEU A 141 10.21 9.51 -3.10
C LEU A 141 10.70 10.69 -3.96
N LEU A 142 10.72 11.89 -3.40
CA LEU A 142 11.26 13.08 -4.06
C LEU A 142 12.75 12.90 -4.39
N SER A 143 13.54 12.28 -3.50
CA SER A 143 14.96 11.98 -3.77
C SER A 143 15.16 11.00 -4.96
N LYS A 144 14.11 10.27 -5.35
CA LYS A 144 14.07 9.36 -6.50
C LYS A 144 13.37 9.95 -7.71
N GLY A 145 12.97 11.22 -7.67
CA GLY A 145 12.24 11.90 -8.74
C GLY A 145 10.78 11.46 -8.88
N LEU A 146 10.17 10.95 -7.81
CA LEU A 146 8.79 10.45 -7.80
C LEU A 146 7.90 11.38 -6.99
N GLY A 147 6.91 11.98 -7.65
CA GLY A 147 5.93 12.91 -7.06
C GLY A 147 4.54 12.31 -6.83
N HIS A 148 4.38 11.00 -7.03
CA HIS A 148 3.10 10.32 -6.92
C HIS A 148 3.25 8.94 -6.26
N TYR A 149 2.19 8.49 -5.60
CA TYR A 149 2.10 7.14 -5.04
C TYR A 149 0.66 6.60 -5.05
N MET A 150 0.54 5.30 -4.78
CA MET A 150 -0.62 4.72 -4.13
C MET A 150 -0.26 4.40 -2.68
N LEU A 151 -0.90 5.10 -1.74
CA LEU A 151 -0.74 4.97 -0.29
C LEU A 151 -1.98 4.27 0.28
N THR A 152 -1.75 3.23 1.05
CA THR A 152 -2.82 2.43 1.65
C THR A 152 -2.61 2.25 3.13
N VAL A 153 -3.68 2.41 3.91
CA VAL A 153 -3.71 2.12 5.34
C VAL A 153 -4.70 0.98 5.58
N ARG A 154 -4.25 -0.08 6.24
CA ARG A 154 -5.08 -1.20 6.65
C ARG A 154 -5.14 -1.28 8.17
N ALA A 155 -6.34 -1.19 8.69
CA ALA A 155 -6.67 -1.47 10.07
C ALA A 155 -7.15 -2.93 10.15
N THR A 156 -6.50 -3.75 10.98
CA THR A 156 -6.91 -5.13 11.20
C THR A 156 -7.08 -5.41 12.69
N THR A 157 -8.23 -5.94 13.09
CA THR A 157 -8.46 -6.45 14.45
C THR A 157 -7.64 -7.74 14.68
N PRO A 158 -7.43 -8.16 15.93
CA PRO A 158 -6.83 -9.46 16.21
C PRO A 158 -7.57 -10.57 15.45
N THR A 159 -6.81 -11.52 14.89
CA THR A 159 -7.35 -12.58 14.02
C THR A 159 -6.38 -13.74 13.90
N HIS A 160 -6.94 -14.94 13.78
CA HIS A 160 -6.22 -16.20 13.52
C HIS A 160 -5.89 -16.41 12.03
N GLU A 161 -6.36 -15.53 11.13
CA GLU A 161 -6.12 -15.66 9.69
C GLU A 161 -4.63 -15.77 9.36
N PHE A 162 -3.74 -15.24 10.20
CA PHE A 162 -2.30 -15.17 9.98
C PHE A 162 -1.46 -16.01 10.95
N ASP A 163 -2.07 -16.93 11.70
CA ASP A 163 -1.32 -17.85 12.59
C ASP A 163 -0.35 -18.71 11.79
N ARG A 164 -0.77 -19.12 10.59
CA ARG A 164 0.11 -19.70 9.58
C ARG A 164 0.71 -18.59 8.72
N PRO A 165 2.03 -18.47 8.53
CA PRO A 165 2.59 -17.47 7.64
C PRO A 165 2.08 -17.65 6.21
N ARG A 166 1.97 -16.54 5.49
CA ARG A 166 1.57 -16.49 4.08
C ARG A 166 2.73 -15.91 3.27
N TRP A 167 3.79 -16.70 3.14
CA TRP A 167 4.98 -16.30 2.40
C TRP A 167 4.68 -16.04 0.91
N HIS A 168 4.88 -14.81 0.47
CA HIS A 168 4.63 -14.39 -0.90
C HIS A 168 5.68 -13.38 -1.40
N THR A 169 5.80 -13.28 -2.73
CA THR A 169 6.32 -12.08 -3.40
C THR A 169 5.14 -11.28 -3.92
N ASP A 170 5.28 -9.96 -3.93
CA ASP A 170 4.34 -9.10 -4.65
C ASP A 170 4.61 -9.17 -6.15
N GLU A 171 3.55 -9.06 -6.93
CA GLU A 171 3.66 -8.96 -8.39
C GLU A 171 4.02 -7.52 -8.81
N LEU A 172 4.43 -7.35 -10.06
CA LEU A 172 4.71 -6.04 -10.61
C LEU A 172 3.41 -5.23 -10.79
N PHE A 173 3.29 -4.10 -10.09
CA PHE A 173 2.09 -3.26 -10.10
C PHE A 173 1.74 -2.68 -11.46
N PHE A 174 2.76 -2.28 -12.21
CA PHE A 174 2.58 -1.62 -13.50
C PHE A 174 2.78 -2.54 -14.69
N SER A 175 3.20 -3.81 -14.47
CA SER A 175 3.35 -4.77 -15.57
C SER A 175 2.04 -4.97 -16.31
N ASP A 176 2.12 -5.00 -17.64
CA ASP A 176 0.97 -5.31 -18.51
C ASP A 176 -0.16 -4.27 -18.56
N LEU A 177 0.12 -2.98 -18.32
CA LEU A 177 -0.82 -1.89 -18.60
C LEU A 177 -1.40 -1.91 -20.03
N THR A 178 -0.63 -2.36 -21.02
CA THR A 178 -0.99 -2.36 -22.44
C THR A 178 -1.73 -3.61 -22.94
N LYS A 179 -1.66 -4.76 -22.26
CA LYS A 179 -2.34 -6.00 -22.72
C LYS A 179 -3.64 -6.31 -21.98
N GLY A 180 -4.19 -5.35 -21.22
CA GLY A 180 -5.48 -5.51 -20.54
C GLY A 180 -5.49 -6.47 -19.35
N ASN A 181 -4.43 -7.26 -19.12
CA ASN A 181 -4.36 -8.13 -17.95
C ASN A 181 -4.25 -7.29 -16.67
N LEU A 182 -5.06 -7.62 -15.67
CA LEU A 182 -4.97 -7.03 -14.35
C LEU A 182 -3.81 -7.69 -13.57
N PRO A 183 -2.94 -6.91 -12.91
CA PRO A 183 -1.94 -7.48 -12.01
C PRO A 183 -2.64 -8.25 -10.89
N GLY A 184 -2.32 -9.54 -10.75
CA GLY A 184 -2.82 -10.39 -9.66
C GLY A 184 -4.13 -11.14 -9.90
N THR A 185 -4.67 -11.20 -11.13
CA THR A 185 -5.84 -12.06 -11.44
C THR A 185 -5.48 -13.50 -11.79
N GLY A 186 -4.20 -13.82 -12.00
CA GLY A 186 -3.74 -15.17 -12.29
C GLY A 186 -3.47 -15.99 -11.04
N LEU A 187 -4.51 -16.33 -10.26
CA LEU A 187 -4.40 -17.47 -9.34
C LEU A 187 -4.36 -18.75 -10.20
N GLY A 188 -3.17 -19.27 -10.48
CA GLY A 188 -2.98 -20.52 -11.23
C GLY A 188 -2.66 -20.37 -12.72
N LEU A 189 -2.73 -19.17 -13.30
CA LEU A 189 -2.27 -18.94 -14.68
C LEU A 189 -0.77 -18.68 -14.70
N LYS A 190 -0.03 -19.42 -15.55
CA LYS A 190 1.38 -19.16 -15.87
C LYS A 190 1.52 -17.68 -16.27
N SER A 191 2.12 -16.83 -15.43
CA SER A 191 2.29 -15.43 -15.82
C SER A 191 3.24 -15.38 -17.01
N ARG A 192 2.74 -14.97 -18.17
CA ARG A 192 3.47 -14.91 -19.45
C ARG A 192 4.39 -13.69 -19.57
N VAL A 193 4.90 -13.15 -18.48
CA VAL A 193 5.66 -11.90 -18.50
C VAL A 193 7.15 -12.20 -18.54
N ASP A 194 7.71 -12.19 -19.75
CA ASP A 194 9.14 -12.01 -19.96
C ASP A 194 9.51 -10.55 -19.66
N SER A 195 10.50 -10.36 -18.80
CA SER A 195 10.94 -9.07 -18.22
C SER A 195 11.77 -8.20 -19.18
N SER A 196 11.71 -8.42 -20.49
CA SER A 196 12.71 -7.94 -21.44
C SER A 196 12.68 -6.45 -21.82
N GLY A 197 11.89 -5.58 -21.15
CA GLY A 197 11.76 -4.21 -21.64
C GLY A 197 11.26 -3.10 -20.71
N ARG A 198 11.37 -3.19 -19.39
CA ARG A 198 10.83 -2.12 -18.51
C ARG A 198 11.89 -1.45 -17.62
N LYS A 199 11.78 -0.12 -17.53
CA LYS A 199 12.62 0.76 -16.73
C LYS A 199 12.54 0.35 -15.26
N ASN A 200 13.67 0.00 -14.65
CA ASN A 200 13.82 -0.49 -13.27
C ASN A 200 13.42 0.52 -12.16
N GLY A 201 12.80 1.66 -12.48
CA GLY A 201 12.65 2.78 -11.55
C GLY A 201 11.61 2.59 -10.44
N THR A 202 10.54 1.83 -10.69
CA THR A 202 9.33 1.78 -9.83
C THR A 202 8.94 0.37 -9.36
N ASN A 203 9.80 -0.64 -9.58
CA ASN A 203 9.54 -2.03 -9.20
C ASN A 203 9.89 -2.33 -7.73
N TRP A 204 9.38 -1.50 -6.83
CA TRP A 204 9.60 -1.61 -5.39
C TRP A 204 8.42 -0.97 -4.64
N LYS A 205 8.29 -1.28 -3.35
CA LYS A 205 7.32 -0.68 -2.46
C LYS A 205 7.94 -0.40 -1.09
N ILE A 206 7.26 0.43 -0.30
CA ILE A 206 7.60 0.66 1.10
C ILE A 206 6.44 0.17 1.96
N CYS A 207 6.74 -0.49 3.08
CA CYS A 207 5.73 -0.75 4.09
C CYS A 207 6.21 -0.46 5.51
N THR A 208 5.29 -0.10 6.40
CA THR A 208 5.54 0.03 7.84
C THR A 208 4.32 -0.43 8.63
N THR A 209 4.48 -0.59 9.93
CA THR A 209 3.40 -0.84 10.87
C THR A 209 3.44 0.24 11.96
N LEU A 210 2.37 1.03 12.09
CA LEU A 210 2.27 2.07 13.13
C LEU A 210 1.81 1.54 14.50
N LEU A 211 1.13 0.39 14.48
CA LEU A 211 0.61 -0.32 15.65
C LEU A 211 0.56 -1.82 15.33
N GLY A 212 0.98 -2.65 16.28
CA GLY A 212 1.02 -4.10 16.13
C GLY A 212 2.30 -4.62 15.44
N PRO A 213 2.35 -5.91 15.11
CA PRO A 213 3.56 -6.54 14.59
C PRO A 213 3.90 -6.14 13.14
N SER A 214 5.19 -6.09 12.83
CA SER A 214 5.72 -5.75 11.50
C SER A 214 5.60 -6.90 10.51
N THR A 215 5.61 -6.55 9.21
CA THR A 215 5.74 -7.55 8.13
C THR A 215 7.03 -8.34 8.32
N LEU A 216 6.95 -9.65 8.14
CA LEU A 216 8.07 -10.58 8.26
C LEU A 216 8.72 -10.76 6.88
N PHE A 217 10.04 -10.78 6.84
CA PHE A 217 10.84 -11.02 5.63
C PHE A 217 11.73 -12.22 5.84
N VAL A 218 11.89 -13.06 4.83
CA VAL A 218 12.96 -14.08 4.85
C VAL A 218 14.31 -13.34 4.81
N PRO A 219 15.32 -13.72 5.61
CA PRO A 219 16.62 -13.03 5.63
C PRO A 219 17.26 -12.94 4.24
N LEU A 220 18.04 -11.87 4.02
CA LEU A 220 18.57 -11.49 2.70
C LEU A 220 19.36 -12.62 2.01
N GLU A 221 20.15 -13.36 2.78
CA GLU A 221 20.97 -14.49 2.33
C GLU A 221 20.14 -15.67 1.81
N TYR A 222 18.87 -15.78 2.23
CA TYR A 222 17.98 -16.87 1.84
C TYR A 222 16.94 -16.46 0.79
N GLN A 223 16.84 -15.18 0.44
CA GLN A 223 15.82 -14.66 -0.50
C GLN A 223 15.80 -15.41 -1.86
N GLY A 224 16.99 -15.64 -2.44
CA GLY A 224 17.09 -16.38 -3.71
C GLY A 224 16.61 -17.84 -3.59
N SER A 225 16.94 -18.51 -2.49
CA SER A 225 16.48 -19.88 -2.21
C SER A 225 14.97 -19.93 -1.92
N ALA A 226 14.46 -18.96 -1.18
CA ALA A 226 13.03 -18.86 -0.85
C ALA A 226 12.17 -18.60 -2.10
N ARG A 227 12.63 -17.76 -3.04
CA ARG A 227 11.96 -17.58 -4.34
C ARG A 227 11.88 -18.88 -5.14
N LYS A 228 12.96 -19.66 -5.21
CA LYS A 228 12.96 -20.97 -5.89
C LYS A 228 11.97 -21.95 -5.24
N LYS A 229 11.92 -21.99 -3.91
CA LYS A 229 10.94 -22.82 -3.17
C LYS A 229 9.51 -22.37 -3.43
N GLN A 230 9.24 -21.06 -3.41
CA GLN A 230 7.94 -20.50 -3.79
C GLN A 230 7.52 -20.87 -5.21
N GLU A 231 8.43 -20.73 -6.19
CA GLU A 231 8.13 -21.07 -7.57
C GLU A 231 7.82 -22.56 -7.72
N LYS A 232 8.62 -23.43 -7.09
CA LYS A 232 8.38 -24.87 -7.05
C LYS A 232 7.01 -25.19 -6.43
N ALA A 233 6.71 -24.67 -5.24
CA ALA A 233 5.43 -24.89 -4.58
C ALA A 233 4.24 -24.45 -5.45
N ARG A 234 4.33 -23.27 -6.08
CA ARG A 234 3.31 -22.77 -7.03
C ARG A 234 3.15 -23.68 -8.24
N LYS A 235 4.26 -24.20 -8.79
CA LYS A 235 4.23 -25.11 -9.94
C LYS A 235 3.60 -26.46 -9.56
N ASP A 236 3.95 -27.01 -8.41
CA ASP A 236 3.46 -28.31 -7.94
C ASP A 236 1.98 -28.26 -7.56
N ALA A 237 1.51 -27.14 -7.01
CA ALA A 237 0.09 -26.93 -6.70
C ALA A 237 -0.73 -26.42 -7.91
N SER A 238 -0.09 -26.14 -9.04
CA SER A 238 -0.78 -25.67 -10.24
C SER A 238 -1.73 -26.73 -10.75
N THR A 239 -2.97 -26.35 -11.01
CA THR A 239 -3.99 -27.22 -11.60
C THR A 239 -4.24 -26.78 -13.03
N ASP A 240 -4.38 -27.74 -13.95
CA ASP A 240 -4.76 -27.44 -15.34
C ASP A 240 -6.27 -27.19 -15.40
N HIS A 241 -6.68 -25.94 -15.14
CA HIS A 241 -8.04 -25.50 -15.43
C HIS A 241 -8.10 -24.01 -15.76
N ASP A 242 -9.00 -23.65 -16.68
CA ASP A 242 -9.29 -22.26 -17.01
C ASP A 242 -10.21 -21.67 -15.95
N CYS A 243 -9.62 -20.86 -15.08
CA CYS A 243 -10.33 -20.22 -14.01
C CYS A 243 -10.70 -18.77 -14.35
N LEU A 244 -11.99 -18.51 -14.58
CA LEU A 244 -12.51 -17.16 -14.74
C LEU A 244 -13.00 -16.55 -13.40
N SER A 245 -13.08 -17.36 -12.34
CA SER A 245 -13.63 -16.95 -11.05
C SER A 245 -12.55 -16.84 -9.98
N ILE A 246 -12.43 -15.66 -9.37
CA ILE A 246 -11.57 -15.44 -8.20
C ILE A 246 -11.97 -16.30 -6.97
N ARG A 247 -13.16 -16.93 -7.01
CA ARG A 247 -13.67 -17.83 -5.96
C ARG A 247 -13.62 -19.30 -6.36
N CYS A 248 -12.83 -19.65 -7.37
CA CYS A 248 -12.67 -21.05 -7.73
C CYS A 248 -12.08 -21.83 -6.55
N VAL A 249 -12.80 -22.89 -6.15
CA VAL A 249 -12.36 -23.80 -5.08
C VAL A 249 -11.01 -24.41 -5.42
N GLY A 250 -10.76 -24.78 -6.69
CA GLY A 250 -9.46 -25.29 -7.14
C GLY A 250 -8.32 -24.29 -6.94
N CYS A 251 -8.51 -23.03 -7.32
CA CYS A 251 -7.51 -21.96 -7.09
C CYS A 251 -7.31 -21.67 -5.60
N ALA A 252 -8.38 -21.71 -4.80
CA ALA A 252 -8.31 -21.50 -3.36
C ALA A 252 -7.54 -22.64 -2.68
N SER A 253 -7.85 -23.89 -3.01
CA SER A 253 -7.13 -25.06 -2.51
C SER A 253 -5.66 -25.06 -2.93
N ALA A 254 -5.37 -24.75 -4.20
CA ALA A 254 -3.99 -24.63 -4.67
C ALA A 254 -3.22 -23.53 -3.90
N ALA A 255 -3.83 -22.37 -3.69
CA ALA A 255 -3.22 -21.30 -2.91
C ALA A 255 -2.98 -21.72 -1.45
N ASP A 256 -3.89 -22.49 -0.86
CA ASP A 256 -3.74 -23.00 0.50
C ASP A 256 -2.64 -24.07 0.60
N SER A 257 -2.54 -24.98 -0.37
CA SER A 257 -1.44 -25.95 -0.45
C SER A 257 -0.08 -25.28 -0.62
N VAL A 258 0.01 -24.22 -1.45
CA VAL A 258 1.23 -23.41 -1.55
C VAL A 258 1.57 -22.77 -0.20
N ARG A 259 0.56 -22.25 0.49
CA ARG A 259 0.75 -21.61 1.80
C ARG A 259 1.24 -22.62 2.83
N GLU A 260 0.70 -23.82 2.86
CA GLU A 260 1.13 -24.90 3.74
C GLU A 260 2.57 -25.31 3.49
N GLU A 261 2.92 -25.59 2.23
CA GLU A 261 4.27 -25.98 1.82
C GLU A 261 5.29 -24.88 2.13
N LEU A 262 4.95 -23.61 1.91
CA LEU A 262 5.89 -22.52 2.20
C LEU A 262 6.02 -22.23 3.69
N ALA A 263 4.99 -22.48 4.49
CA ALA A 263 5.10 -22.34 5.94
C ALA A 263 6.16 -23.28 6.50
N SER A 264 6.15 -24.56 6.11
CA SER A 264 7.12 -25.56 6.57
C SER A 264 8.50 -25.40 5.92
N THR A 265 8.55 -25.19 4.60
CA THR A 265 9.83 -25.19 3.89
C THR A 265 10.67 -23.94 4.09
N LEU A 266 10.06 -22.83 4.53
CA LEU A 266 10.76 -21.58 4.81
C LEU A 266 10.99 -21.34 6.31
N GLU A 267 10.33 -22.09 7.20
CA GLU A 267 10.56 -22.02 8.66
C GLU A 267 12.06 -22.08 9.04
N PRO A 268 12.90 -22.98 8.47
CA PRO A 268 14.31 -23.05 8.82
C PRO A 268 15.13 -21.81 8.44
N PHE A 269 14.62 -20.94 7.57
CA PHE A 269 15.31 -19.70 7.20
C PHE A 269 15.08 -18.58 8.23
N GLY A 270 14.12 -18.74 9.15
CA GLY A 270 13.76 -17.68 10.09
C GLY A 270 13.14 -16.47 9.40
N PHE A 271 13.11 -15.34 10.13
CA PHE A 271 12.56 -14.08 9.62
C PHE A 271 13.22 -12.86 10.25
N GLU A 272 13.13 -11.75 9.51
CA GLU A 272 13.48 -10.40 9.96
C GLU A 272 12.24 -9.50 9.88
N ALA A 273 12.18 -8.47 10.71
CA ALA A 273 11.08 -7.52 10.70
C ALA A 273 11.56 -6.12 11.06
N ALA A 274 10.89 -5.11 10.52
CA ALA A 274 11.16 -3.71 10.84
C ALA A 274 10.87 -3.43 12.32
N MET A 275 11.74 -2.70 12.99
CA MET A 275 11.52 -2.26 14.37
C MET A 275 10.50 -1.10 14.42
N PRO A 276 9.91 -0.81 15.59
CA PRO A 276 9.11 0.40 15.76
C PRO A 276 9.86 1.65 15.30
N GLY A 277 9.22 2.47 14.46
CA GLY A 277 9.86 3.65 13.85
C GLY A 277 10.69 3.36 12.60
N GLU A 278 10.64 2.14 12.08
CA GLU A 278 11.24 1.74 10.82
C GLU A 278 10.20 1.34 9.77
N CYS A 279 10.57 1.50 8.51
CA CYS A 279 9.85 0.98 7.36
C CYS A 279 10.77 0.06 6.55
N CYS A 280 10.19 -0.89 5.84
CA CYS A 280 10.90 -1.73 4.89
C CYS A 280 10.70 -1.20 3.48
N VAL A 281 11.78 -0.93 2.76
CA VAL A 281 11.77 -0.78 1.29
C VAL A 281 12.16 -2.11 0.67
N PHE A 282 11.44 -2.55 -0.36
CA PHE A 282 11.71 -3.83 -0.97
C PHE A 282 11.24 -3.93 -2.42
N LYS A 283 11.98 -4.72 -3.18
CA LYS A 283 11.68 -5.03 -4.57
C LYS A 283 10.42 -5.88 -4.67
N VAL A 284 9.76 -5.78 -5.82
CA VAL A 284 8.61 -6.62 -6.18
C VAL A 284 8.86 -7.34 -7.50
N GLY A 285 7.99 -8.28 -7.82
CA GLY A 285 8.07 -9.15 -8.98
C GLY A 285 8.72 -10.50 -8.65
N LYS A 286 8.47 -11.49 -9.52
CA LYS A 286 8.86 -12.89 -9.26
C LYS A 286 10.37 -13.13 -9.18
N GLN A 287 11.16 -12.36 -9.95
CA GLN A 287 12.60 -12.59 -10.09
C GLN A 287 13.41 -11.96 -8.95
N ALA A 288 13.00 -10.77 -8.49
CA ALA A 288 13.77 -9.95 -7.55
C ALA A 288 12.97 -9.56 -6.29
N GLY A 289 11.70 -9.95 -6.20
CA GLY A 289 10.83 -9.59 -5.10
C GLY A 289 11.29 -10.21 -3.77
N ALA A 290 11.18 -9.45 -2.69
CA ALA A 290 11.42 -9.98 -1.36
C ALA A 290 10.26 -10.91 -0.95
N ILE A 291 10.61 -12.12 -0.52
CA ILE A 291 9.70 -13.06 0.11
C ILE A 291 9.36 -12.53 1.50
N HIS A 292 8.07 -12.32 1.74
CA HIS A 292 7.56 -11.74 2.97
C HIS A 292 6.21 -12.34 3.37
N SER A 293 5.83 -12.18 4.63
CA SER A 293 4.57 -12.66 5.21
C SER A 293 3.99 -11.62 6.15
N GLU A 294 2.67 -11.61 6.27
CA GLU A 294 2.04 -11.04 7.45
C GLU A 294 2.50 -11.76 8.73
N PRO A 295 2.64 -11.04 9.85
CA PRO A 295 2.90 -11.64 11.15
C PRO A 295 1.66 -12.30 11.72
N CYS A 296 1.85 -13.20 12.69
CA CYS A 296 0.79 -13.69 13.56
C CYS A 296 0.11 -12.50 14.28
N MET A 297 -1.23 -12.52 14.37
CA MET A 297 -2.02 -11.45 14.98
C MET A 297 -3.04 -11.93 16.00
N SER A 298 -3.08 -13.23 16.32
CA SER A 298 -3.99 -13.79 17.31
C SER A 298 -3.68 -13.29 18.72
N ASP A 299 -2.41 -13.12 19.06
CA ASP A 299 -1.97 -12.62 20.37
C ASP A 299 -1.94 -11.07 20.47
N SER A 300 -2.39 -10.36 19.43
CA SER A 300 -2.41 -8.89 19.45
C SER A 300 -3.53 -8.36 20.33
N GLN A 301 -3.21 -7.46 21.27
CA GLN A 301 -4.24 -6.82 22.11
C GLN A 301 -4.93 -5.63 21.44
N HIS A 302 -4.23 -4.92 20.55
CA HIS A 302 -4.68 -3.63 20.01
C HIS A 302 -4.97 -3.67 18.50
N GLY A 303 -4.79 -4.81 17.86
CA GLY A 303 -4.85 -4.96 16.40
C GLY A 303 -3.61 -4.41 15.71
N ARG A 304 -3.72 -4.17 14.40
CA ARG A 304 -2.61 -3.78 13.53
C ARG A 304 -2.98 -2.62 12.60
N ILE A 305 -2.14 -1.60 12.54
CA ILE A 305 -2.21 -0.49 11.58
C ILE A 305 -1.04 -0.62 10.61
N PHE A 306 -1.31 -1.17 9.43
CA PHE A 306 -0.32 -1.41 8.39
C PHE A 306 -0.41 -0.36 7.30
N ILE A 307 0.75 0.13 6.86
CA ILE A 307 0.85 1.07 5.75
C ILE A 307 1.67 0.47 4.64
N ASN A 308 1.20 0.69 3.40
CA ASN A 308 1.89 0.30 2.19
C ASN A 308 1.90 1.46 1.19
N VAL A 309 3.05 1.71 0.58
CA VAL A 309 3.30 2.77 -0.40
C VAL A 309 3.83 2.12 -1.67
N VAL A 310 3.08 2.28 -2.77
CA VAL A 310 3.52 1.88 -4.11
C VAL A 310 3.84 3.17 -4.87
N PRO A 311 5.12 3.51 -5.04
CA PRO A 311 5.52 4.69 -5.79
C PRO A 311 5.33 4.46 -7.29
N GLY A 312 5.02 5.53 -8.02
CA GLY A 312 4.84 5.45 -9.46
C GLY A 312 4.93 6.83 -10.12
N THR A 313 5.09 6.83 -11.44
CA THR A 313 4.83 8.01 -12.26
C THR A 313 3.34 8.35 -12.28
N GLU A 314 2.99 9.57 -12.67
CA GLU A 314 1.60 9.96 -12.82
C GLU A 314 0.89 9.05 -13.84
N GLU A 315 1.55 8.77 -14.96
CA GLU A 315 1.02 7.94 -16.05
C GLU A 315 0.77 6.50 -15.61
N GLU A 316 1.69 5.91 -14.84
CA GLU A 316 1.56 4.55 -14.30
C GLU A 316 0.36 4.42 -13.37
N LEU A 317 0.19 5.37 -12.45
CA LEU A 317 -0.88 5.36 -11.45
C LEU A 317 -2.25 5.74 -12.05
N ARG A 318 -2.26 6.68 -13.00
CA ARG A 318 -3.46 7.02 -13.81
C ARG A 318 -3.92 5.81 -14.62
N SER A 319 -3.00 5.12 -15.28
CA SER A 319 -3.33 3.89 -16.04
C SER A 319 -3.86 2.78 -15.12
N LEU A 320 -3.29 2.65 -13.91
CA LEU A 320 -3.74 1.67 -12.93
C LEU A 320 -5.17 1.94 -12.44
N THR A 321 -5.49 3.19 -12.11
CA THR A 321 -6.83 3.59 -11.65
C THR A 321 -7.88 3.51 -12.76
N GLN A 322 -7.54 3.88 -13.99
CA GLN A 322 -8.41 3.73 -15.16
C GLN A 322 -8.79 2.26 -15.41
N LYS A 323 -7.86 1.31 -15.21
CA LYS A 323 -8.17 -0.12 -15.29
C LYS A 323 -9.20 -0.58 -14.27
N TRP A 324 -9.36 0.12 -13.16
CA TRP A 324 -10.39 -0.13 -12.16
C TRP A 324 -11.68 0.67 -12.40
N GLY A 325 -11.78 1.39 -13.53
CA GLY A 325 -12.91 2.26 -13.82
C GLY A 325 -12.97 3.48 -12.90
N MET A 326 -11.83 3.94 -12.39
CA MET A 326 -11.73 5.08 -11.49
C MET A 326 -11.00 6.25 -12.14
N GLU A 327 -11.37 7.47 -11.72
CA GLU A 327 -10.65 8.68 -12.07
C GLU A 327 -9.31 8.78 -11.32
N PHE A 328 -8.44 9.71 -11.73
CA PHE A 328 -7.17 10.00 -11.06
C PHE A 328 -7.02 11.53 -10.87
N PRO A 329 -6.64 12.02 -9.67
CA PRO A 329 -6.36 11.26 -8.45
C PRO A 329 -7.62 10.68 -7.80
N ARG A 330 -7.46 9.68 -6.93
CA ARG A 330 -8.58 9.01 -6.27
C ARG A 330 -8.27 8.64 -4.84
N GLN A 331 -9.29 8.72 -4.00
CA GLN A 331 -9.26 8.26 -2.63
C GLN A 331 -10.58 7.58 -2.25
N TRP A 332 -10.50 6.56 -1.42
CA TRP A 332 -11.65 5.81 -0.93
C TRP A 332 -11.29 5.05 0.33
N TRP A 333 -12.31 4.68 1.10
CA TRP A 333 -12.15 3.72 2.17
C TRP A 333 -13.35 2.78 2.23
N VAL A 334 -13.11 1.63 2.84
CA VAL A 334 -14.08 0.55 3.03
C VAL A 334 -13.88 -0.01 4.42
N GLY A 335 -14.96 -0.16 5.18
CA GLY A 335 -14.97 -0.82 6.47
C GLY A 335 -15.82 -2.08 6.41
N SER A 336 -15.45 -3.12 7.16
CA SER A 336 -16.40 -4.19 7.44
C SER A 336 -17.50 -3.61 8.35
N SER A 337 -18.76 -3.71 7.93
CA SER A 337 -19.88 -3.55 8.85
C SER A 337 -19.77 -4.67 9.89
N SER A 338 -19.49 -4.32 11.14
CA SER A 338 -19.68 -5.26 12.24
C SER A 338 -21.17 -5.60 12.28
N SER A 339 -21.56 -6.80 11.84
CA SER A 339 -22.84 -7.35 12.25
C SER A 339 -22.77 -7.47 13.77
N ARG A 340 -23.59 -6.70 14.47
CA ARG A 340 -23.71 -6.74 15.93
C ARG A 340 -24.15 -8.11 16.40
#